data_AF-A0A0Q9WIL1-F1
#
_entry.id   AF-A0A0Q9WIL1-F1
#
_cell.length_a   1.000
_cell.length_b   1.000
_cell.length_c   1.000
_cell.angle_alpha   90.00
_cell.angle_beta   90.00
_cell.angle_gamma   90.00
#
_symmetry.space_group_name_H-M   'P 1'
#
loop_
_entity.id
_entity.type
_entity.pdbx_description
1 polymer ?
#
loop_
_entity_poly.entity_id
_entity_poly.type
_entity_poly.pdbx_seq_one_letter_code
_entity_poly.pdbx_strand_id
1 'polypeptide(L)'
;MLSSVLLRGVGRSNAASLIKSVRLSPLKAYSTIVANTQRQALTKPIVLAKQPLAMRQISVSAPRMASASGNHTGLWTLERLVSVGLLAVIPAAFAAPSQVLDALLAISVVIHTHWGVEAMIVDYLRPGVVGNVLPKVAHIALIIISVATLGGLFYFIKNDIGLANGIKRFWAIKGKDSENKA
;
A
#
# COMPACT_ATOMS: atom_id res chain seq x y z
N MET A 1 -9.15 -56.32 -6.69
CA MET A 1 -8.20 -57.40 -6.35
C MET A 1 -6.80 -56.78 -6.44
N LEU A 2 -6.28 -56.27 -5.32
CA LEU A 2 -5.37 -56.93 -4.37
C LEU A 2 -3.93 -57.08 -4.90
N SER A 3 -3.00 -56.69 -4.02
CA SER A 3 -1.56 -57.04 -3.94
C SER A 3 -0.56 -56.13 -4.66
N SER A 4 0.63 -55.82 -4.14
CA SER A 4 1.21 -55.94 -2.79
C SER A 4 2.49 -55.08 -2.72
N VAL A 5 2.73 -54.53 -1.53
CA VAL A 5 3.99 -54.06 -0.92
C VAL A 5 5.20 -54.95 -1.23
N LEU A 6 6.39 -54.36 -1.49
CA LEU A 6 7.69 -54.88 -1.01
C LEU A 6 8.76 -53.78 -0.81
N LEU A 7 9.17 -53.60 0.45
CA LEU A 7 10.42 -52.95 0.89
C LEU A 7 11.66 -53.75 0.47
N ARG A 8 12.74 -53.05 0.10
CA ARG A 8 14.14 -53.50 0.11
C ARG A 8 14.98 -52.28 0.49
N GLY A 9 15.99 -52.28 1.36
CA GLY A 9 16.67 -53.29 2.15
C GLY A 9 17.89 -52.57 2.75
N VAL A 10 18.03 -52.63 4.07
CA VAL A 10 19.15 -52.07 4.82
C VAL A 10 20.30 -53.08 4.82
N GLY A 11 21.54 -52.57 4.70
CA GLY A 11 22.72 -53.24 5.22
C GLY A 11 23.91 -53.24 4.27
N ARG A 12 24.97 -52.50 4.63
CA ARG A 12 26.24 -53.06 5.13
C ARG A 12 27.31 -51.96 5.21
N SER A 13 27.71 -51.66 6.44
CA SER A 13 28.88 -50.86 6.78
C SER A 13 30.17 -51.60 6.41
N ASN A 14 31.15 -50.88 5.87
CA ASN A 14 32.55 -51.32 5.84
C ASN A 14 33.41 -50.19 6.41
N ALA A 15 34.06 -50.49 7.53
CA ALA A 15 35.05 -49.64 8.18
C ALA A 15 36.43 -50.08 7.69
N ALA A 16 37.16 -49.21 7.00
CA ALA A 16 38.61 -49.27 6.83
C ALA A 16 39.14 -47.94 6.27
N SER A 17 40.30 -47.51 6.76
CA SER A 17 41.05 -46.25 6.50
C SER A 17 40.56 -45.05 7.34
N LEU A 18 41.02 -44.85 8.58
CA LEU A 18 42.38 -44.53 9.07
C LEU A 18 43.02 -43.28 8.44
N ILE A 19 42.98 -42.20 9.22
CA ILE A 19 44.07 -41.25 9.54
C ILE A 19 44.64 -40.41 8.37
N LYS A 20 44.34 -39.09 8.35
CA LYS A 20 45.40 -38.06 8.36
C LYS A 20 44.92 -36.62 8.64
N SER A 21 45.59 -36.03 9.64
CA SER A 21 46.01 -34.63 9.81
C SER A 21 44.98 -33.51 10.02
N VAL A 22 44.91 -33.10 11.29
CA VAL A 22 44.58 -31.76 11.79
C VAL A 22 45.53 -30.71 11.19
N ARG A 23 44.98 -29.61 10.65
CA ARG A 23 45.75 -28.45 10.19
C ARG A 23 45.65 -27.34 11.24
N LEU A 24 46.75 -27.08 11.94
CA LEU A 24 46.89 -25.97 12.88
C LEU A 24 47.14 -24.66 12.11
N SER A 25 46.42 -23.59 12.46
CA SER A 25 46.62 -22.23 11.97
C SER A 25 47.61 -21.47 12.86
N PRO A 26 48.65 -20.82 12.29
CA PRO A 26 49.50 -19.91 13.06
C PRO A 26 48.91 -18.50 13.08
N LEU A 27 48.61 -17.99 14.28
CA LEU A 27 48.47 -16.55 14.54
C LEU A 27 49.88 -15.94 14.59
N LYS A 28 50.17 -14.96 13.71
CA LYS A 28 51.39 -14.15 13.80
C LYS A 28 51.02 -12.72 14.20
N ALA A 29 51.55 -12.34 15.35
CA ALA A 29 51.37 -11.07 16.03
C ALA A 29 51.88 -9.89 15.20
N TYR A 30 51.13 -8.79 15.24
CA TYR A 30 51.54 -7.47 14.77
C TYR A 30 52.30 -6.77 15.89
N SER A 31 53.61 -6.62 15.75
CA SER A 31 54.36 -5.57 16.44
C SER A 31 55.63 -5.27 15.65
N THR A 32 55.78 -4.03 15.20
CA THR A 32 56.90 -3.14 15.58
C THR A 32 56.92 -1.86 14.73
N ILE A 33 56.77 -0.72 15.42
CA ILE A 33 57.68 0.44 15.41
C ILE A 33 57.83 1.16 14.05
N VAL A 34 57.15 2.28 13.81
CA VAL A 34 57.60 3.64 14.18
C VAL A 34 59.10 3.85 13.97
N ALA A 35 59.56 3.94 12.72
CA ALA A 35 60.88 4.47 12.39
C ALA A 35 60.97 4.91 10.92
N ASN A 36 60.23 5.96 10.53
CA ASN A 36 60.78 6.92 9.56
C ASN A 36 60.04 8.26 9.65
N THR A 37 60.33 8.96 10.73
CA THR A 37 60.14 10.40 10.84
C THR A 37 61.18 11.08 9.94
N GLN A 38 60.80 12.23 9.37
CA GLN A 38 61.64 13.31 8.85
C GLN A 38 61.96 13.39 7.33
N ARG A 39 61.46 14.51 6.78
CA ARG A 39 61.99 15.31 5.66
C ARG A 39 61.65 14.88 4.25
N GLN A 40 60.42 15.19 3.82
CA GLN A 40 60.18 15.77 2.48
C GLN A 40 59.08 16.84 2.56
N ALA A 41 59.33 17.89 3.34
CA ALA A 41 58.67 19.18 3.13
C ALA A 41 59.50 19.95 2.11
N LEU A 42 59.27 19.71 0.82
CA LEU A 42 59.82 20.54 -0.25
C LEU A 42 58.88 20.50 -1.46
N THR A 43 58.25 21.65 -1.70
CA THR A 43 57.71 22.12 -2.98
C THR A 43 56.82 21.16 -3.77
N LYS A 44 55.51 21.18 -3.48
CA LYS A 44 54.49 20.84 -4.49
C LYS A 44 53.86 22.16 -4.98
N PRO A 45 53.90 22.48 -6.28
CA PRO A 45 53.21 23.65 -6.80
C PRO A 45 51.70 23.49 -6.57
N ILE A 46 51.02 24.59 -6.23
CA ILE A 46 49.56 24.64 -6.19
C ILE A 46 49.07 24.44 -7.62
N VAL A 47 48.82 23.18 -7.97
CA VAL A 47 47.99 22.85 -9.12
C VAL A 47 46.61 23.37 -8.76
N LEU A 48 46.12 24.35 -9.53
CA LEU A 48 44.71 24.73 -9.53
C LEU A 48 43.91 23.48 -9.85
N ALA A 49 43.51 22.77 -8.80
CA ALA A 49 42.68 21.60 -8.90
C ALA A 49 41.39 22.07 -9.55
N LYS A 50 41.23 21.74 -10.84
CA LYS A 50 39.96 21.80 -11.54
C LYS A 50 39.04 20.86 -10.77
N GLN A 51 38.39 21.39 -9.72
CA GLN A 51 37.44 20.63 -8.91
C GLN A 51 36.43 20.10 -9.93
N PRO A 52 36.36 18.78 -10.19
CA PRO A 52 35.21 18.29 -10.94
C PRO A 52 34.02 18.71 -10.09
N LEU A 53 33.09 19.47 -10.68
CA LEU A 53 31.80 19.75 -10.08
C LEU A 53 31.32 18.42 -9.51
N ALA A 54 31.32 18.31 -8.18
CA ALA A 54 30.98 17.09 -7.49
C ALA A 54 29.49 16.88 -7.73
N MET A 55 29.17 16.25 -8.86
CA MET A 55 27.83 15.82 -9.20
C MET A 55 27.47 14.80 -8.14
N ARG A 56 26.76 15.27 -7.11
CA ARG A 56 26.26 14.43 -6.04
C ARG A 56 25.38 13.39 -6.72
N GLN A 57 25.87 12.15 -6.81
CA GLN A 57 25.08 11.02 -7.27
C GLN A 57 23.90 10.91 -6.31
N ILE A 58 22.73 11.36 -6.78
CA ILE A 58 21.48 11.11 -6.08
C ILE A 58 21.30 9.60 -6.21
N SER A 59 21.65 8.88 -5.14
CA SER A 59 21.41 7.45 -5.03
C SER A 59 19.89 7.25 -4.91
N VAL A 60 19.21 7.29 -6.05
CA VAL A 60 17.83 6.83 -6.13
C VAL A 60 17.88 5.31 -5.98
N SER A 61 17.43 4.81 -4.83
CA SER A 61 17.15 3.38 -4.70
C SER A 61 16.21 3.01 -5.84
N ALA A 62 16.52 1.95 -6.58
CA ALA A 62 15.65 1.45 -7.64
C ALA A 62 14.21 1.41 -7.10
N PRO A 63 13.22 1.95 -7.82
CA PRO A 63 11.84 1.91 -7.38
C PRO A 63 11.54 0.45 -7.07
N ARG A 64 11.22 0.16 -5.81
CA ARG A 64 10.71 -1.14 -5.42
C ARG A 64 9.38 -1.26 -6.16
N MET A 65 9.43 -1.86 -7.34
CA MET A 65 8.24 -2.26 -8.07
C MET A 65 7.55 -3.26 -7.16
N ALA A 66 6.60 -2.77 -6.35
CA ALA A 66 5.61 -3.63 -5.74
C ALA A 66 5.08 -4.47 -6.90
N SER A 67 5.04 -5.79 -6.72
CA SER A 67 4.68 -6.77 -7.73
C SER A 67 3.25 -6.51 -8.23
N ALA A 68 3.09 -5.55 -9.13
CA ALA A 68 1.86 -5.20 -9.81
C ALA A 68 1.68 -6.21 -10.93
N SER A 69 1.30 -7.43 -10.57
CA SER A 69 1.12 -8.55 -11.50
C SER A 69 -0.18 -8.44 -12.32
N GLY A 70 -0.70 -7.23 -12.56
CA GLY A 70 -1.99 -7.00 -13.21
C GLY A 70 -2.06 -5.68 -14.00
N ASN A 71 -2.99 -5.60 -14.95
CA ASN A 71 -3.23 -4.38 -15.72
C ASN A 71 -4.07 -3.38 -14.89
N HIS A 72 -3.41 -2.49 -14.15
CA HIS A 72 -4.05 -1.51 -13.26
C HIS A 72 -4.59 -0.26 -14.00
N THR A 73 -4.23 -0.07 -15.25
CA THR A 73 -4.62 1.11 -16.05
C THR A 73 -6.12 1.16 -16.30
N GLY A 74 -6.76 0.00 -16.51
CA GLY A 74 -8.20 -0.09 -16.72
C GLY A 74 -9.01 0.33 -15.49
N LEU A 75 -8.65 -0.19 -14.31
CA LEU A 75 -9.27 0.18 -13.05
C LEU A 75 -9.08 1.66 -12.74
N TRP A 76 -7.86 2.17 -12.92
CA TRP A 76 -7.59 3.60 -12.73
C TRP A 76 -8.44 4.48 -13.64
N THR A 77 -8.62 4.09 -14.91
CA THR A 77 -9.47 4.83 -15.86
C THR A 77 -10.94 4.83 -15.41
N LEU A 78 -11.43 3.69 -14.91
CA LEU A 78 -12.79 3.57 -14.39
C LEU A 78 -13.00 4.44 -13.15
N GLU A 79 -12.03 4.50 -12.23
CA GLU A 79 -12.08 5.39 -11.07
C GLU A 79 -12.22 6.86 -11.49
N ARG A 80 -11.45 7.30 -12.51
CA ARG A 80 -11.55 8.67 -13.02
C ARG A 80 -12.89 8.93 -13.68
N LEU A 81 -13.41 7.96 -14.45
CA LEU A 81 -14.73 8.06 -15.07
C LEU A 81 -15.84 8.23 -14.03
N VAL A 82 -15.83 7.41 -12.97
CA VAL A 82 -16.81 7.52 -11.87
C VAL A 82 -16.66 8.85 -11.14
N SER A 83 -15.43 9.35 -10.95
CA SER A 83 -15.18 10.64 -10.30
C SER A 83 -15.74 11.82 -11.12
N VAL A 84 -15.51 11.84 -12.43
CA VAL A 84 -16.07 12.85 -13.34
C VAL A 84 -17.59 12.72 -13.42
N GLY A 85 -18.10 11.49 -13.49
CA GLY A 85 -19.54 11.21 -13.48
C GLY A 85 -20.21 11.74 -12.21
N LEU A 86 -19.60 11.50 -11.04
CA LEU A 86 -20.11 11.99 -9.76
C LEU A 86 -20.23 13.52 -9.73
N LEU A 87 -19.25 14.23 -10.31
CA LEU A 87 -19.27 15.70 -10.41
C LEU A 87 -20.47 16.22 -11.22
N ALA A 88 -20.94 15.47 -12.22
CA ALA A 88 -22.14 15.80 -12.98
C ALA A 88 -23.45 15.33 -12.29
N VAL A 89 -23.43 14.16 -11.65
CA VAL A 89 -24.61 13.55 -11.01
C VAL A 89 -25.05 14.33 -9.79
N ILE A 90 -24.13 14.89 -9.00
CA ILE A 90 -24.47 15.71 -7.82
C ILE A 90 -25.40 16.87 -8.20
N PRO A 91 -25.02 17.85 -9.04
CA PRO A 91 -25.92 18.96 -9.38
C PRO A 91 -27.20 18.48 -10.08
N ALA A 92 -27.12 17.44 -10.92
CA ALA A 92 -28.29 16.88 -11.61
C ALA A 92 -29.35 16.35 -10.62
N ALA A 93 -28.93 15.60 -9.59
CA ALA A 93 -29.83 15.05 -8.58
C ALA A 93 -30.53 16.15 -7.76
N PHE A 94 -29.85 17.26 -7.47
CA PHE A 94 -30.46 18.39 -6.75
C PHE A 94 -31.37 19.24 -7.64
N ALA A 95 -31.05 19.39 -8.92
CA ALA A 95 -31.85 20.16 -9.88
C ALA A 95 -33.16 19.46 -10.24
N ALA A 96 -33.12 18.14 -10.45
CA ALA A 96 -34.28 17.32 -10.80
C ALA A 96 -34.38 16.08 -9.89
N PRO A 97 -34.89 16.22 -8.64
CA PRO A 97 -35.00 15.10 -7.72
C PRO A 97 -35.87 13.99 -8.31
N SER A 98 -35.27 12.82 -8.55
CA SER A 98 -35.96 11.65 -9.08
C SER A 98 -35.33 10.39 -8.51
N GLN A 99 -36.12 9.33 -8.40
CA GLN A 99 -35.65 8.07 -7.83
C GLN A 99 -34.45 7.48 -8.59
N VAL A 100 -34.41 7.69 -9.92
CA VAL A 100 -33.32 7.23 -10.78
C VAL A 100 -32.04 8.04 -10.52
N LEU A 101 -32.14 9.38 -10.44
CA LEU A 101 -30.97 10.21 -10.16
C LEU A 101 -30.45 10.02 -8.74
N ASP A 102 -31.34 9.78 -7.76
CA ASP A 102 -30.94 9.40 -6.41
C ASP A 102 -30.23 8.04 -6.38
N ALA A 103 -30.70 7.05 -7.16
CA ALA A 103 -30.02 5.77 -7.27
C ALA A 103 -28.65 5.89 -7.95
N LEU A 104 -28.53 6.69 -9.02
CA LEU A 104 -27.25 6.99 -9.65
C LEU A 104 -26.29 7.72 -8.71
N LEU A 105 -26.80 8.68 -7.93
CA LEU A 105 -26.04 9.38 -6.89
C LEU A 105 -25.54 8.40 -5.83
N ALA A 106 -26.41 7.51 -5.33
CA ALA A 106 -26.04 6.48 -4.35
C ALA A 106 -24.93 5.56 -4.85
N ILE A 107 -25.09 4.99 -6.04
CA ILE A 107 -24.11 4.08 -6.65
C ILE A 107 -22.78 4.80 -6.83
N SER A 108 -22.80 6.00 -7.42
CA SER A 108 -21.60 6.76 -7.74
C SER A 108 -20.82 7.16 -6.49
N VAL A 109 -21.52 7.66 -5.45
CA VAL A 109 -20.90 8.03 -4.17
C VAL A 109 -20.29 6.83 -3.48
N VAL A 110 -21.01 5.70 -3.40
CA VAL A 110 -20.49 4.50 -2.71
C VAL A 110 -19.29 3.93 -3.43
N ILE A 111 -19.34 3.77 -4.75
CA ILE A 111 -18.21 3.24 -5.52
C ILE A 111 -16.99 4.16 -5.43
N HIS A 112 -17.18 5.48 -5.59
CA HIS A 112 -16.09 6.46 -5.46
C HIS A 112 -15.45 6.39 -4.06
N THR A 113 -16.27 6.29 -3.02
CA THR A 113 -15.79 6.18 -1.64
C THR A 113 -15.09 4.85 -1.38
N HIS A 114 -15.60 3.74 -1.92
CA HIS A 114 -15.02 2.40 -1.75
C HIS A 114 -13.57 2.36 -2.25
N TRP A 115 -13.33 2.76 -3.50
CA TRP A 115 -11.98 2.80 -4.06
C TRP A 115 -11.08 3.86 -3.39
N GLY A 116 -11.66 5.00 -3.01
CA GLY A 116 -10.93 6.03 -2.25
C GLY A 116 -10.42 5.52 -0.90
N VAL A 117 -11.27 4.86 -0.13
CA VAL A 117 -10.90 4.29 1.18
C VAL A 117 -9.99 3.07 1.01
N GLU A 118 -10.16 2.26 -0.04
CA GLU A 118 -9.23 1.17 -0.36
C GLU A 118 -7.81 1.68 -0.55
N ALA A 119 -7.63 2.79 -1.30
CA ALA A 119 -6.33 3.44 -1.45
C ALA A 119 -5.77 3.93 -0.10
N MET A 120 -6.62 4.53 0.76
CA MET A 120 -6.19 4.93 2.11
C MET A 120 -5.74 3.74 2.97
N ILE A 121 -6.43 2.60 2.89
CA ILE A 121 -6.04 1.37 3.59
C ILE A 121 -4.67 0.91 3.11
N VAL A 122 -4.44 0.86 1.79
CA VAL A 122 -3.16 0.42 1.23
C VAL A 122 -2.01 1.36 1.60
N ASP A 123 -2.25 2.66 1.64
CA ASP A 123 -1.23 3.67 1.94
C ASP A 123 -0.84 3.71 3.42
N TYR A 124 -1.82 3.63 4.33
CA TYR A 124 -1.60 3.83 5.76
C TYR A 124 -1.55 2.55 6.59
N LEU A 125 -2.27 1.49 6.22
CA LEU A 125 -2.26 0.20 6.92
C LEU A 125 -1.22 -0.74 6.32
N ARG A 126 0.04 -0.30 6.34
CA ARG A 126 1.15 -1.10 5.83
C ARG A 126 1.49 -2.26 6.78
N PRO A 127 1.60 -3.52 6.30
CA PRO A 127 1.92 -4.66 7.16
C PRO A 127 3.19 -4.51 8.02
N GLY A 128 4.18 -3.77 7.53
CA GLY A 128 5.41 -3.48 8.26
C GLY A 128 5.25 -2.52 9.45
N VAL A 129 4.15 -1.77 9.52
CA VAL A 129 3.87 -0.81 10.61
C VAL A 129 2.80 -1.36 11.55
N VAL A 130 1.72 -1.92 11.00
CA VAL A 130 0.53 -2.32 11.78
C VAL A 130 0.36 -3.82 11.94
N GLY A 131 1.31 -4.61 11.42
CA GLY A 131 1.24 -6.08 11.38
C GLY A 131 0.38 -6.63 10.24
N ASN A 132 0.51 -7.92 9.96
CA ASN A 132 -0.08 -8.56 8.78
C ASN A 132 -1.60 -8.84 8.87
N VAL A 133 -2.20 -8.68 10.05
CA VAL A 133 -3.62 -9.00 10.30
C VAL A 133 -4.53 -7.80 10.02
N LEU A 134 -4.16 -6.63 10.53
CA LEU A 134 -5.00 -5.42 10.47
C LEU A 134 -5.39 -5.00 9.05
N PRO A 135 -4.49 -5.03 8.03
CA PRO A 135 -4.85 -4.63 6.67
C PRO A 135 -5.91 -5.56 6.06
N LYS A 136 -5.86 -6.86 6.37
CA LYS A 136 -6.84 -7.84 5.89
C LYS A 136 -8.22 -7.60 6.50
N VAL A 137 -8.25 -7.36 7.81
CA VAL A 137 -9.50 -7.03 8.53
C VAL A 137 -10.09 -5.72 8.00
N ALA A 138 -9.25 -4.71 7.74
CA ALA A 138 -9.70 -3.44 7.19
C ALA A 138 -10.34 -3.58 5.81
N HIS A 139 -9.77 -4.37 4.89
CA HIS A 139 -10.40 -4.64 3.59
C HIS A 139 -11.74 -5.37 3.71
N ILE A 140 -11.85 -6.35 4.62
CA ILE A 140 -13.12 -7.05 4.88
C ILE A 140 -14.16 -6.08 5.44
N ALA A 141 -13.78 -5.26 6.41
CA ALA A 141 -14.65 -4.23 6.99
C ALA A 141 -15.10 -3.22 5.93
N LEU A 142 -14.20 -2.82 5.02
CA LEU A 142 -14.51 -1.93 3.91
C LEU A 142 -15.58 -2.51 2.97
N ILE A 143 -15.49 -3.81 2.65
CA ILE A 143 -16.51 -4.47 1.81
C ILE A 143 -17.86 -4.49 2.55
N ILE A 144 -17.87 -4.89 3.82
CA ILE A 144 -19.10 -4.96 4.62
C ILE A 144 -19.77 -3.59 4.72
N ILE A 145 -19.01 -2.54 5.06
CA ILE A 145 -19.57 -1.19 5.20
C ILE A 145 -20.07 -0.69 3.84
N SER A 146 -19.36 -0.95 2.75
CA SER A 146 -19.77 -0.49 1.41
C SER A 146 -21.07 -1.16 0.95
N VAL A 147 -21.21 -2.47 1.16
CA VAL A 147 -22.45 -3.21 0.83
C VAL A 147 -23.60 -2.77 1.73
N ALA A 148 -23.36 -2.63 3.04
CA ALA A 148 -24.37 -2.17 3.98
C ALA A 148 -24.84 -0.74 3.66
N THR A 149 -23.92 0.17 3.34
CA THR A 149 -24.24 1.54 2.93
C THR A 149 -25.03 1.54 1.61
N LEU A 150 -24.60 0.81 0.58
CA LEU A 150 -25.33 0.75 -0.69
C LEU A 150 -26.74 0.19 -0.52
N GLY A 151 -26.88 -0.92 0.22
CA GLY A 151 -28.17 -1.52 0.53
C GLY A 151 -29.08 -0.58 1.33
N GLY A 152 -28.53 0.12 2.33
CA GLY A 152 -29.25 1.11 3.12
C GLY A 152 -29.72 2.30 2.29
N LEU A 153 -28.86 2.82 1.40
CA LEU A 153 -29.24 3.91 0.48
C LEU A 153 -30.35 3.47 -0.48
N PHE A 154 -30.27 2.27 -1.06
CA PHE A 154 -31.35 1.77 -1.91
C PHE A 154 -32.66 1.53 -1.16
N TYR A 155 -32.58 1.03 0.07
CA TYR A 155 -33.75 0.91 0.92
C TYR A 155 -34.39 2.28 1.18
N PHE A 156 -33.59 3.30 1.51
CA PHE A 156 -34.06 4.67 1.72
C PHE A 156 -34.66 5.29 0.45
N ILE A 157 -34.06 5.07 -0.72
CA ILE A 157 -34.57 5.55 -2.00
C ILE A 157 -35.90 4.87 -2.38
N LYS A 158 -36.12 3.62 -1.98
CA LYS A 158 -37.35 2.88 -2.32
C LYS A 158 -38.48 3.08 -1.32
N ASN A 159 -38.17 3.25 -0.04
CA ASN A 159 -39.17 3.25 1.04
C ASN A 159 -39.37 4.62 1.69
N ASP A 160 -38.56 5.62 1.35
CA ASP A 160 -38.62 6.97 1.91
C ASP A 160 -38.63 8.04 0.79
N ILE A 161 -38.44 9.31 1.15
CA ILE A 161 -38.59 10.51 0.31
C ILE A 161 -37.50 10.63 -0.79
N GLY A 162 -36.42 9.85 -0.69
CA GLY A 162 -35.26 9.91 -1.59
C GLY A 162 -34.11 10.78 -1.06
N LEU A 163 -32.92 10.62 -1.65
CA LEU A 163 -31.68 11.22 -1.15
C LEU A 163 -31.65 12.74 -1.29
N ALA A 164 -31.82 13.26 -2.51
CA ALA A 164 -31.74 14.70 -2.74
C ALA A 164 -32.81 15.47 -1.95
N ASN A 165 -34.03 14.93 -1.88
CA ASN A 165 -35.12 15.52 -1.10
C ASN A 165 -34.89 15.39 0.41
N GLY A 166 -34.35 14.27 0.88
CA GLY A 166 -33.95 14.08 2.27
C GLY A 166 -32.93 15.11 2.72
N ILE A 167 -31.89 15.36 1.90
CA ILE A 167 -30.88 16.38 2.17
C ILE A 167 -31.50 17.80 2.18
N LYS A 168 -32.38 18.11 1.22
CA LYS A 168 -33.11 19.39 1.21
C LYS A 168 -33.93 19.61 2.47
N ARG A 169 -34.63 18.58 2.95
CA ARG A 169 -35.40 18.64 4.21
C ARG A 169 -34.50 18.82 5.41
N PHE A 170 -33.37 18.11 5.45
CA PHE A 170 -32.38 18.25 6.52
C PHE A 170 -31.83 19.68 6.60
N TRP A 171 -31.55 20.32 5.46
CA TRP A 171 -31.13 21.73 5.43
C TRP A 171 -32.23 22.73 5.78
N ALA A 172 -33.51 22.35 5.63
CA ALA A 172 -34.64 23.22 5.98
C ALA A 172 -34.98 23.19 7.49
N ILE A 173 -34.31 22.37 8.30
CA ILE A 173 -34.55 22.29 9.75
C ILE A 173 -34.17 23.63 10.39
N LYS A 174 -35.15 24.32 10.98
CA LYS A 174 -34.98 25.59 11.70
C LYS A 174 -34.79 25.33 13.20
N GLY A 175 -33.90 26.08 13.84
CA GLY A 175 -33.71 26.04 15.30
C GLY A 175 -34.79 26.82 16.07
N LYS A 176 -35.04 26.44 17.32
CA LYS A 176 -36.11 26.99 18.19
C LYS A 176 -36.05 28.52 18.36
N ASP A 177 -34.86 29.11 18.29
CA ASP A 177 -34.64 30.56 18.44
C ASP A 177 -35.25 31.40 17.32
N SER A 178 -35.53 30.76 16.19
CA SER A 178 -36.06 31.40 14.99
C SER A 178 -37.58 31.34 14.87
N GLU A 179 -38.24 30.63 15.79
CA GLU A 179 -39.69 30.57 15.96
C GLU A 179 -40.17 31.67 16.93
N ASN A 180 -39.38 31.98 17.96
CA ASN A 180 -39.64 33.09 18.90
C ASN A 180 -39.44 34.50 18.31
N LYS A 181 -38.99 34.61 17.06
CA LYS A 181 -38.75 35.89 16.36
C LYS A 181 -39.75 36.13 15.21
N ALA A 182 -40.66 35.20 14.95
CA ALA A 182 -41.73 35.31 13.97
C ALA A 182 -43.05 35.61 14.67
#